data_AF-A0A2V7E9Z8-F1
#
_entry.id   AF-A0A2V7E9Z8-F1
#
_cell.length_a   1.000
_cell.length_b   1.000
_cell.length_c   1.000
_cell.angle_alpha   90.00
_cell.angle_beta   90.00
_cell.angle_gamma   90.00
#
_symmetry.space_group_name_H-M   'P 1'
#
loop_
_entity.id
_entity.type
_entity.pdbx_description
1 polymer ?
#
loop_
_entity_poly.entity_id
_entity_poly.type
_entity_poly.pdbx_seq_one_letter_code
_entity_poly.pdbx_strand_id
1 'polypeptide(L)'
;MSDRRSLLVATLGFVLRGNWRSVGELAILHAWLDTWSGLGAIVVGMERHGFELWLAKDRNGWRSTFLHRSHVMQPWAGQVLYWWPTPWRAVQEAAWRALNTPFAHDYSVVNESPP
;
A
#
# COMPACT_ATOMS: atom_id res chain seq x y z
N MET A 1 18.40 -4.79 0.47
CA MET A 1 17.12 -4.07 0.75
C MET A 1 16.02 -4.31 -0.31
N SER A 2 16.30 -4.99 -1.43
CA SER A 2 15.35 -5.20 -2.57
C SER A 2 14.23 -6.24 -2.33
N ASP A 3 14.39 -7.13 -1.34
CA ASP A 3 13.57 -8.34 -1.22
C ASP A 3 12.19 -8.09 -0.56
N ARG A 4 12.17 -7.27 0.49
CA ARG A 4 10.95 -7.01 1.29
C ARG A 4 9.92 -6.15 0.55
N ARG A 5 10.40 -5.16 -0.23
CA ARG A 5 9.54 -4.35 -1.10
C ARG A 5 8.89 -5.22 -2.17
N SER A 6 9.68 -6.09 -2.79
CA SER A 6 9.21 -7.03 -3.82
C SER A 6 8.16 -7.98 -3.26
N LEU A 7 8.33 -8.46 -2.02
CA LEU A 7 7.34 -9.31 -1.36
C LEU A 7 6.01 -8.58 -1.08
N LEU A 8 6.07 -7.32 -0.61
CA LEU A 8 4.87 -6.51 -0.40
C LEU A 8 4.14 -6.23 -1.72
N VAL A 9 4.88 -5.90 -2.78
CA VAL A 9 4.33 -5.71 -4.13
C VAL A 9 3.72 -7.02 -4.63
N ALA A 10 4.43 -8.14 -4.54
CA ALA A 10 3.91 -9.44 -4.99
C ALA A 10 2.62 -9.83 -4.25
N THR A 11 2.58 -9.62 -2.92
CA THR A 11 1.42 -9.90 -2.08
C THR A 11 0.21 -9.04 -2.50
N LEU A 12 0.41 -7.74 -2.68
CA LEU A 12 -0.65 -6.83 -3.12
C LEU A 12 -1.10 -7.11 -4.55
N GLY A 13 -0.17 -7.44 -5.47
CA GLY A 13 -0.49 -7.81 -6.83
C GLY A 13 -1.33 -9.08 -6.90
N PHE A 14 -1.02 -10.07 -6.06
CA PHE A 14 -1.80 -11.28 -5.93
C PHE A 14 -3.24 -11.00 -5.43
N VAL A 15 -3.41 -10.17 -4.41
CA VAL A 15 -4.74 -9.81 -3.88
C VAL A 15 -5.57 -9.00 -4.87
N LEU A 16 -4.95 -8.04 -5.58
CA LEU A 16 -5.68 -7.10 -6.41
C LEU A 16 -5.88 -7.55 -7.86
N ARG A 17 -5.02 -8.45 -8.37
CA ARG A 17 -4.97 -8.86 -9.78
C ARG A 17 -4.82 -10.37 -9.99
N GLY A 18 -4.45 -11.14 -8.97
CA GLY A 18 -4.26 -12.58 -9.08
C GLY A 18 -5.58 -13.35 -9.16
N ASN A 19 -5.56 -14.51 -9.82
CA ASN A 19 -6.68 -15.47 -9.78
C ASN A 19 -6.67 -16.25 -8.47
N TRP A 20 -6.80 -15.56 -7.34
CA TRP A 20 -6.75 -16.16 -6.01
C TRP A 20 -7.85 -17.20 -5.75
N ARG A 21 -8.91 -17.18 -6.57
CA ARG A 21 -10.01 -18.15 -6.48
C ARG A 21 -9.65 -19.53 -7.02
N SER A 22 -8.62 -19.64 -7.87
CA SER A 22 -8.24 -20.92 -8.47
C SER A 22 -7.27 -21.75 -7.64
N VAL A 23 -6.69 -21.19 -6.56
CA VAL A 23 -5.70 -21.84 -5.70
C VAL A 23 -6.09 -21.66 -4.23
N GLY A 24 -6.18 -22.76 -3.48
CA GLY A 24 -6.76 -22.75 -2.13
C GLY A 24 -5.92 -21.95 -1.10
N GLU A 25 -4.60 -22.10 -1.14
CA GLU A 25 -3.66 -21.40 -0.26
C GLU A 25 -3.71 -19.89 -0.47
N LEU A 26 -3.88 -19.51 -1.73
CA LEU A 26 -4.03 -18.15 -2.21
C LEU A 26 -5.38 -17.54 -1.75
N ALA A 27 -6.46 -18.32 -1.75
CA ALA A 27 -7.73 -17.90 -1.16
C ALA A 27 -7.63 -17.69 0.36
N ILE A 28 -6.90 -18.56 1.08
CA ILE A 28 -6.67 -18.42 2.53
C ILE A 28 -5.88 -17.14 2.84
N LEU A 29 -4.81 -16.87 2.09
CA LEU A 29 -4.03 -15.66 2.24
C LEU A 29 -4.87 -14.41 1.97
N HIS A 30 -5.69 -14.42 0.91
CA HIS A 30 -6.61 -13.31 0.62
C HIS A 30 -7.61 -13.10 1.75
N ALA A 31 -8.20 -14.17 2.29
CA ALA A 31 -9.12 -14.08 3.42
C ALA A 31 -8.45 -13.50 4.67
N TRP A 32 -7.19 -13.86 4.94
CA TRP A 32 -6.42 -13.27 6.04
C TRP A 32 -6.11 -11.79 5.81
N LEU A 33 -5.77 -11.40 4.59
CA LEU A 33 -5.52 -10.00 4.21
C LEU A 33 -6.79 -9.13 4.27
N ASP A 34 -7.96 -9.76 4.25
CA ASP A 34 -9.27 -9.14 4.44
C ASP A 34 -9.69 -9.03 5.92
N THR A 35 -8.72 -9.11 6.85
CA THR A 35 -8.93 -8.90 8.29
C THR A 35 -8.21 -7.64 8.78
N TRP A 36 -8.53 -7.19 10.00
CA TRP A 36 -7.78 -6.11 10.65
C TRP A 36 -6.29 -6.45 10.88
N SER A 37 -5.98 -7.72 11.13
CA SER A 37 -4.58 -8.16 11.29
C SER A 37 -3.83 -8.09 9.95
N GLY A 38 -4.45 -8.52 8.87
CA GLY A 38 -3.89 -8.42 7.52
C GLY A 38 -3.71 -6.96 7.08
N LEU A 39 -4.69 -6.10 7.36
CA LEU A 39 -4.58 -4.66 7.17
C LEU A 39 -3.38 -4.10 7.94
N GLY A 40 -3.25 -4.41 9.23
CA GLY A 40 -2.14 -3.97 10.07
C GLY A 40 -0.78 -4.41 9.53
N ALA A 41 -0.68 -5.63 8.98
CA ALA A 41 0.54 -6.11 8.34
C ALA A 41 0.95 -5.28 7.12
N ILE A 42 -0.03 -4.87 6.29
CA ILE A 42 0.22 -3.96 5.15
C ILE A 42 0.71 -2.60 5.66
N VAL A 43 0.07 -2.06 6.70
CA VAL A 43 0.42 -0.74 7.28
C VAL A 43 1.85 -0.74 7.81
N VAL A 44 2.24 -1.74 8.60
CA VAL A 44 3.60 -1.88 9.11
C VAL A 44 4.61 -2.07 7.95
N GLY A 45 4.22 -2.80 6.90
CA GLY A 45 5.03 -2.92 5.69
C GLY A 45 5.28 -1.57 5.01
N MET A 46 4.23 -0.78 4.84
CA MET A 46 4.27 0.56 4.25
C MET A 46 5.06 1.55 5.10
N GLU A 47 4.92 1.55 6.43
CA GLU A 47 5.72 2.38 7.35
C GLU A 47 7.23 2.12 7.22
N ARG A 48 7.63 0.86 7.09
CA ARG A 48 9.03 0.48 6.85
C ARG A 48 9.56 0.99 5.51
N HIS A 49 8.66 1.30 4.58
CA HIS A 49 8.96 1.92 3.29
C HIS A 49 8.78 3.44 3.30
N GLY A 50 8.65 4.06 4.48
CA GLY A 50 8.58 5.52 4.64
C GLY A 50 7.21 6.11 4.36
N PHE A 51 6.15 5.29 4.32
CA PHE A 51 4.78 5.76 4.12
C PHE A 51 4.00 5.84 5.43
N GLU A 52 3.20 6.89 5.56
CA GLU A 52 2.22 7.11 6.63
C GLU A 52 0.81 6.87 6.09
N LEU A 53 -0.04 6.27 6.92
CA LEU A 53 -1.42 5.93 6.57
C LEU A 53 -2.39 7.02 7.03
N TRP A 54 -3.28 7.41 6.13
CA TRP A 54 -4.56 8.02 6.47
C TRP A 54 -5.69 7.09 6.04
N LEU A 55 -6.53 6.66 6.99
CA LEU A 55 -7.70 5.82 6.74
C LEU A 55 -8.95 6.50 7.30
N ALA A 56 -9.93 6.72 6.44
CA ALA A 56 -11.19 7.34 6.82
C ALA A 56 -12.39 6.46 6.52
N LYS A 57 -13.35 6.50 7.44
CA LYS A 57 -14.68 5.93 7.32
C LYS A 57 -15.70 7.05 7.14
N ASP A 58 -16.50 6.98 6.10
CA ASP A 58 -17.66 7.85 5.90
C ASP A 58 -18.94 7.03 5.61
N ARG A 59 -20.02 7.75 5.29
CA ARG A 59 -21.31 7.20 4.84
C ARG A 59 -21.23 6.41 3.53
N ASN A 60 -20.28 6.71 2.65
CA ASN A 60 -20.12 6.11 1.33
C ASN A 60 -19.18 4.89 1.35
N GLY A 61 -18.41 4.70 2.42
CA GLY A 61 -17.50 3.57 2.57
C GLY A 61 -16.21 3.93 3.28
N TRP A 62 -15.12 3.39 2.78
CA TRP A 62 -13.77 3.57 3.29
C TRP A 62 -12.89 4.19 2.22
N ARG A 63 -12.01 5.08 2.65
CA ARG A 63 -10.99 5.69 1.79
C ARG A 63 -9.66 5.69 2.51
N SER A 64 -8.61 5.36 1.76
CA SER A 64 -7.25 5.27 2.28
C SER A 64 -6.32 6.11 1.42
N THR A 65 -5.32 6.69 2.06
CA THR A 65 -4.23 7.43 1.43
C THR A 65 -2.93 7.05 2.12
N PHE A 66 -1.90 6.74 1.33
CA PHE A 66 -0.52 6.67 1.82
C PHE A 66 0.24 7.91 1.38
N LEU A 67 0.89 8.55 2.34
CA LEU A 67 1.74 9.73 2.17
C LEU A 67 3.17 9.31 2.49
N HIS A 68 4.17 9.65 1.69
CA HIS A 68 5.55 9.26 2.04
C HIS A 68 6.27 10.42 2.73
N ARG A 69 7.11 10.10 3.73
CA ARG A 69 7.64 11.07 4.68
C ARG A 69 8.53 12.15 4.06
N SER A 70 9.15 11.87 2.91
CA SER A 70 10.04 12.81 2.21
C SER A 70 9.32 13.91 1.38
N HIS A 71 7.99 13.98 1.37
CA HIS A 71 7.27 14.81 0.40
C HIS A 71 6.94 16.23 0.91
N VAL A 72 7.85 17.18 0.64
CA VAL A 72 7.62 18.63 0.84
C VAL A 72 6.82 19.27 -0.31
N MET A 73 6.75 18.62 -1.49
CA MET A 73 6.12 19.24 -2.68
C MET A 73 4.93 18.47 -3.29
N GLN A 74 4.74 17.17 -3.05
CA GLN A 74 3.57 16.42 -3.56
C GLN A 74 3.19 15.26 -2.61
N PRO A 75 2.22 15.45 -1.70
CA PRO A 75 2.06 14.54 -0.57
C PRO A 75 1.33 13.21 -0.88
N TRP A 76 0.60 13.09 -1.99
CA TRP A 76 -0.45 12.07 -2.20
C TRP A 76 -0.01 10.87 -3.06
N ALA A 77 0.98 10.09 -2.62
CA ALA A 77 1.50 8.99 -3.44
C ALA A 77 0.51 7.82 -3.65
N GLY A 78 -0.42 7.59 -2.70
CA GLY A 78 -1.29 6.41 -2.67
C GLY A 78 -2.78 6.65 -2.43
N GLN A 79 -3.36 7.77 -2.88
CA GLN A 79 -4.78 8.03 -2.62
C GLN A 79 -5.71 7.13 -3.46
N VAL A 80 -6.69 6.51 -2.82
CA VAL A 80 -7.80 5.85 -3.54
C VAL A 80 -8.77 6.90 -4.07
N LEU A 81 -9.17 6.75 -5.34
CA LEU A 81 -10.09 7.67 -6.04
C LEU A 81 -11.57 7.39 -5.77
N TYR A 82 -11.91 6.19 -5.30
CA TYR A 82 -13.27 5.72 -5.03
C TYR A 82 -13.43 5.29 -3.57
N TRP A 83 -14.68 5.26 -3.09
CA TRP A 83 -15.03 4.68 -1.81
C TRP A 83 -15.12 3.16 -1.93
N TRP A 84 -14.47 2.44 -1.02
CA TRP A 84 -14.59 0.98 -0.93
C TRP A 84 -15.57 0.57 0.17
N PRO A 85 -16.34 -0.52 -0.02
CA PRO A 85 -17.21 -1.03 1.04
C PRO A 85 -16.45 -1.48 2.29
N THR A 86 -15.19 -1.88 2.15
CA THR A 86 -14.37 -2.47 3.22
C THR A 86 -13.07 -1.70 3.44
N PRO A 87 -12.55 -1.66 4.69
CA PRO A 87 -11.31 -0.95 5.00
C PRO A 87 -10.09 -1.62 4.38
N TRP A 88 -10.03 -2.96 4.39
CA TRP A 88 -8.91 -3.71 3.80
C TRP A 88 -8.76 -3.44 2.31
N ARG A 89 -9.87 -3.41 1.55
CA ARG A 89 -9.79 -3.11 0.11
C ARG A 89 -9.28 -1.69 -0.16
N ALA A 90 -9.71 -0.72 0.64
CA ALA A 90 -9.19 0.64 0.55
C ALA A 90 -7.68 0.71 0.80
N VAL A 91 -7.20 0.05 1.87
CA VAL A 91 -5.77 0.04 2.21
C VAL A 91 -4.94 -0.72 1.18
N GLN A 92 -5.40 -1.89 0.71
CA GLN A 92 -4.71 -2.69 -0.31
C GLN A 92 -4.53 -1.89 -1.61
N GLU A 93 -5.59 -1.24 -2.11
CA GLU A 93 -5.54 -0.42 -3.32
C GLU A 93 -4.66 0.83 -3.15
N ALA A 94 -4.74 1.49 -1.98
CA ALA A 94 -3.88 2.64 -1.66
C ALA A 94 -2.40 2.26 -1.64
N ALA A 95 -2.07 1.15 -0.97
CA ALA A 95 -0.70 0.66 -0.85
C ALA A 95 -0.13 0.27 -2.22
N TRP A 96 -0.92 -0.44 -3.02
CA TRP A 96 -0.53 -0.79 -4.38
C TRP A 96 -0.22 0.43 -5.23
N ARG A 97 -1.09 1.46 -5.18
CA ARG A 97 -0.86 2.72 -5.90
C ARG A 97 0.43 3.39 -5.43
N ALA A 98 0.61 3.57 -4.12
CA ALA A 98 1.79 4.19 -3.54
C ALA A 98 3.10 3.52 -3.97
N LEU A 99 3.14 2.19 -3.98
CA LEU A 99 4.35 1.43 -4.34
C LEU A 99 4.67 1.44 -5.84
N ASN A 100 3.65 1.61 -6.69
CA ASN A 100 3.77 1.64 -8.15
C ASN A 100 3.81 3.07 -8.72
N THR A 101 3.64 4.11 -7.90
CA THR A 101 3.82 5.50 -8.33
C THR A 101 5.32 5.76 -8.61
N PRO A 102 5.70 6.32 -9.78
CA PRO A 102 7.11 6.42 -10.23
C PRO A 102 8.09 7.17 -9.30
N PHE A 103 7.61 8.09 -8.46
CA PHE A 103 8.47 8.92 -7.59
C PHE A 103 9.20 8.13 -6.49
N ALA A 104 8.88 6.84 -6.28
CA ALA A 104 9.57 5.98 -5.33
C ALA A 104 10.86 5.32 -5.88
N HIS A 105 11.31 5.68 -7.10
CA HIS A 105 12.54 5.16 -7.74
C HIS A 105 13.70 6.17 -7.84
N ASP A 106 13.46 7.49 -7.80
CA ASP A 106 14.48 8.49 -8.17
C ASP A 106 15.38 9.02 -7.04
N TYR A 107 15.10 8.71 -5.76
CA TYR A 107 15.80 9.35 -4.64
C TYR A 107 17.03 8.59 -4.10
N SER A 108 17.46 7.50 -4.71
CA SER A 108 18.77 6.90 -4.36
C SER A 108 19.97 7.72 -4.86
N VAL A 109 19.74 8.83 -5.55
CA VAL A 109 20.80 9.60 -6.25
C VAL A 109 21.13 10.95 -5.59
N VAL A 110 20.29 11.48 -4.69
CA VAL A 110 20.58 12.77 -4.07
C VAL A 110 21.28 12.59 -2.72
N ASN A 111 22.57 12.26 -2.80
CA ASN A 111 23.51 12.47 -1.70
C ASN A 111 23.87 13.96 -1.67
N GLU A 112 23.02 14.77 -1.03
CA GLU A 112 23.37 16.16 -0.71
C GLU A 112 24.38 16.15 0.45
N SER A 113 25.67 16.22 0.11
CA SER A 113 26.67 16.74 1.03
C SER A 113 26.52 18.26 1.10
N PRO A 114 26.36 18.87 2.29
CA PRO A 114 26.27 20.32 2.40
C PRO A 114 27.64 20.97 2.17
N PRO A 115 27.67 22.22 1.67
CA PRO A 115 28.89 23.02 1.49
C PRO A 115 29.49 23.51 2.81
#